data_AF-A0A6F9EGF5-F1
#
_entry.id   AF-A0A6F9EGF5-F1
#
_cell.length_a   1.000
_cell.length_b   1.000
_cell.length_c   1.000
_cell.angle_alpha   90.00
_cell.angle_beta   90.00
_cell.angle_gamma   90.00
#
_symmetry.space_group_name_H-M   'P 1'
#
loop_
_entity.id
_entity.type
_entity.pdbx_description
1 polymer ?
#
loop_
_entity_poly.entity_id
_entity_poly.type
_entity_poly.pdbx_seq_one_letter_code
_entity_poly.pdbx_strand_id
1 'polypeptide(L)'
;MDASLNPHVDWLVEKAEGFARHVVTTLRARDRENRSGSSKDQGKPKDPAADFGKSQIENLLAAINHMASLNELKLFVRYQMGRKGSEKGWKKVGDRFLSILDEIQKKDLGEAAKTAERDPHFELVKRFLLYWKWEHTYLTGNESGDGRTQDNNRKGGAR
;
A
#
# COMPACT_ATOMS: atom_id res chain seq x y z
N MET A 1 21.88 6.24 11.26
CA MET A 1 20.71 5.36 11.33
C MET A 1 20.60 4.86 12.76
N ASP A 2 19.42 4.97 13.39
CA ASP A 2 19.21 4.57 14.78
C ASP A 2 19.22 3.03 14.90
N ALA A 3 20.19 2.49 15.64
CA ALA A 3 20.46 1.06 15.75
C ALA A 3 19.35 0.29 16.50
N SER A 4 18.52 1.00 17.27
CA SER A 4 17.40 0.45 18.06
C SER A 4 16.27 -0.15 17.21
N LEU A 5 16.21 0.17 15.92
CA LEU A 5 15.12 -0.22 15.01
C LEU A 5 15.47 -1.41 14.11
N ASN A 6 16.74 -1.84 14.11
CA ASN A 6 17.21 -2.95 13.29
C ASN A 6 16.54 -4.31 13.59
N PRO A 7 16.19 -4.68 14.85
CA PRO A 7 15.62 -6.01 15.12
C PRO A 7 14.20 -6.20 14.55
N HIS A 8 13.53 -5.13 14.11
CA HIS A 8 12.16 -5.19 13.61
C HIS A 8 12.07 -5.12 12.08
N VAL A 9 13.19 -5.00 11.37
CA VAL A 9 13.22 -4.76 9.92
C VAL A 9 12.57 -5.92 9.15
N ASP A 10 13.00 -7.15 9.38
CA ASP A 10 12.48 -8.33 8.66
C ASP A 10 10.96 -8.49 8.86
N TRP A 11 10.52 -8.29 10.10
CA TRP A 11 9.09 -8.32 10.43
C TRP A 11 8.31 -7.19 9.74
N LEU A 12 8.86 -5.97 9.67
CA LEU A 12 8.22 -4.85 8.97
C LEU A 12 8.10 -5.13 7.46
N VAL A 13 9.13 -5.70 6.86
CA VAL A 13 9.14 -6.11 5.45
C VAL A 13 8.05 -7.16 5.21
N GLU A 14 8.02 -8.24 6.02
CA GLU A 14 7.00 -9.29 5.92
C GLU A 14 5.58 -8.72 5.99
N LYS A 15 5.32 -7.84 6.96
CA LYS A 15 4.00 -7.20 7.13
C LYS A 15 3.65 -6.29 5.95
N ALA A 16 4.62 -5.51 5.46
CA ALA A 16 4.43 -4.64 4.31
C ALA A 16 4.12 -5.43 3.05
N GLU A 17 4.84 -6.52 2.79
CA GLU A 17 4.60 -7.39 1.64
C GLU A 17 3.25 -8.09 1.70
N GLY A 18 2.93 -8.66 2.87
CA GLY A 18 1.64 -9.31 3.09
C GLY A 18 0.47 -8.34 2.91
N PHE A 19 0.63 -7.09 3.37
CA PHE A 19 -0.38 -6.06 3.20
C PHE A 19 -0.50 -5.58 1.74
N ALA A 20 0.62 -5.39 1.04
CA ALA A 20 0.63 -5.02 -0.37
C ALA A 20 -0.14 -6.03 -1.23
N ARG A 21 0.16 -7.33 -1.04
CA ARG A 21 -0.54 -8.43 -1.70
C ARG A 21 -2.03 -8.43 -1.37
N HIS A 22 -2.37 -8.25 -0.09
CA HIS A 22 -3.77 -8.16 0.35
C HIS A 22 -4.52 -7.01 -0.35
N VAL A 23 -3.93 -5.82 -0.43
CA VAL A 23 -4.51 -4.67 -1.11
C VAL A 23 -4.76 -4.99 -2.58
N VAL A 24 -3.74 -5.49 -3.28
CA VAL A 24 -3.80 -5.81 -4.71
C VAL A 24 -4.90 -6.86 -4.99
N THR A 25 -4.88 -7.98 -4.27
CA THR A 25 -5.85 -9.05 -4.45
C THR A 25 -7.28 -8.58 -4.16
N THR A 26 -7.48 -7.87 -3.04
CA THR A 26 -8.81 -7.44 -2.60
C THR A 26 -9.44 -6.45 -3.56
N LEU A 27 -8.66 -5.48 -4.05
CA LEU A 27 -9.18 -4.42 -4.93
C LEU A 27 -9.44 -4.93 -6.35
N ARG A 28 -8.61 -5.83 -6.87
CA ARG A 28 -8.83 -6.44 -8.19
C ARG A 28 -9.97 -7.45 -8.20
N ALA A 29 -10.14 -8.25 -7.14
CA ALA A 29 -11.27 -9.18 -7.03
C ALA A 29 -12.62 -8.44 -7.12
N ARG A 30 -12.74 -7.32 -6.41
CA ARG A 30 -13.95 -6.48 -6.44
C ARG A 30 -14.21 -5.83 -7.80
N ASP A 31 -13.17 -5.39 -8.51
CA ASP A 31 -13.33 -4.84 -9.86
C ASP A 31 -13.82 -5.90 -10.85
N ARG A 32 -13.35 -7.16 -10.72
CA ARG A 32 -13.88 -8.29 -11.49
C ARG A 32 -15.36 -8.56 -11.19
N GLU A 33 -15.77 -8.57 -9.91
CA GLU A 33 -17.17 -8.73 -9.51
C GLU A 33 -18.08 -7.61 -10.05
N ASN A 34 -17.60 -6.36 -10.07
CA ASN A 34 -18.39 -5.25 -10.60
C ASN A 34 -18.51 -5.29 -12.13
N ARG A 35 -17.54 -5.87 -12.83
CA ARG A 35 -17.54 -5.97 -14.30
C ARG A 35 -18.34 -7.14 -14.84
N SER A 36 -18.44 -8.26 -14.10
CA SER A 36 -19.27 -9.40 -14.54
C SER A 36 -20.76 -9.07 -14.64
N GLY A 37 -21.22 -7.96 -14.05
CA GLY A 37 -22.58 -7.44 -14.18
C GLY A 37 -22.76 -6.28 -15.18
N SER A 38 -21.74 -5.89 -15.96
CA SER A 38 -21.83 -4.74 -16.88
C SER A 38 -21.18 -5.02 -18.24
N SER A 39 -22.00 -5.30 -19.25
CA SER A 39 -21.59 -5.59 -20.64
C SER A 39 -21.22 -4.35 -21.48
N LYS A 40 -20.65 -3.29 -20.89
CA LYS A 40 -20.25 -2.09 -21.66
C LYS A 40 -18.74 -1.90 -21.71
N ASP A 41 -18.25 -2.14 -22.91
CA ASP A 41 -16.98 -1.75 -23.51
C ASP A 41 -16.57 -0.32 -23.09
N GLN A 42 -15.56 -0.20 -22.22
CA GLN A 42 -14.96 1.07 -21.83
C GLN A 42 -13.46 0.92 -21.60
N GLY A 43 -12.67 1.06 -22.66
CA GLY A 43 -11.23 1.34 -22.61
C GLY A 43 -10.37 0.31 -21.88
N LYS A 44 -9.06 0.52 -21.85
CA LYS A 44 -8.18 -0.30 -20.99
C LYS A 44 -8.61 -0.12 -19.53
N PRO A 45 -8.91 -1.21 -18.81
CA PRO A 45 -9.12 -1.18 -17.37
C PRO A 45 -8.03 -0.39 -16.64
N LYS A 46 -8.42 0.66 -15.91
CA LYS A 46 -7.53 1.26 -14.92
C LYS A 46 -7.45 0.29 -13.73
N ASP A 47 -6.24 -0.11 -13.34
CA ASP A 47 -6.06 -1.03 -12.21
C ASP A 47 -6.47 -0.34 -10.90
N PRO A 48 -7.55 -0.79 -10.23
CA PRO A 48 -8.02 -0.17 -9.00
C PRO A 48 -6.97 -0.20 -7.88
N ALA A 49 -6.07 -1.20 -7.89
CA ALA A 49 -4.99 -1.27 -6.92
C ALA A 49 -3.94 -0.18 -7.18
N ALA A 50 -3.55 0.03 -8.44
CA ALA A 50 -2.57 1.05 -8.84
C ALA A 50 -3.00 2.46 -8.40
N ASP A 51 -4.28 2.81 -8.61
CA ASP A 51 -4.84 4.11 -8.24
C ASP A 51 -4.91 4.33 -6.72
N PHE A 52 -5.28 3.28 -6.00
CA PHE A 52 -5.40 3.34 -4.55
C PHE A 52 -4.03 3.45 -3.88
N GLY A 53 -3.14 2.47 -4.10
CA GLY A 53 -1.95 2.33 -3.24
C GLY A 53 -1.03 3.55 -3.25
N LYS A 54 -0.62 4.06 -4.41
CA LYS A 54 0.36 5.15 -4.47
C LYS A 54 -0.13 6.42 -3.78
N SER A 55 -1.34 6.87 -4.11
CA SER A 55 -1.92 8.10 -3.57
C SER A 55 -2.21 7.98 -2.07
N GLN A 56 -2.70 6.83 -1.62
CA GLN A 56 -2.99 6.62 -0.20
C GLN A 56 -1.72 6.57 0.65
N ILE A 57 -0.66 5.92 0.16
CA ILE A 57 0.60 5.82 0.89
C ILE A 57 1.25 7.20 1.04
N GLU A 58 1.23 8.02 -0.01
CA GLU A 58 1.76 9.38 0.04
C GLU A 58 0.95 10.26 1.00
N ASN A 59 -0.37 10.13 1.01
CA ASN A 59 -1.22 10.82 1.98
C ASN A 59 -0.91 10.40 3.44
N LEU A 60 -0.67 9.12 3.70
CA LEU A 60 -0.32 8.64 5.05
C LEU A 60 1.06 9.13 5.48
N LEU A 61 2.05 9.09 4.60
CA LEU A 61 3.41 9.59 4.88
C LEU A 61 3.38 11.09 5.20
N ALA A 62 2.59 11.87 4.47
CA ALA A 62 2.38 13.29 4.76
C ALA A 62 1.65 13.48 6.10
N ALA A 63 0.53 12.77 6.31
CA ALA A 63 -0.29 12.89 7.51
C ALA A 63 0.49 12.55 8.79
N ILE A 64 1.32 11.51 8.76
CA ILE A 64 2.14 11.11 9.89
C ILE A 64 3.03 12.25 10.35
N ASN A 65 3.60 13.07 9.46
CA ASN A 65 4.49 14.15 9.89
C ASN A 65 3.81 15.22 10.77
N HIS A 66 2.48 15.30 10.73
CA HIS A 66 1.68 16.26 11.50
C HIS A 66 0.98 15.65 12.71
N MET A 67 1.11 14.33 12.92
CA MET A 67 0.43 13.62 14.01
C MET A 67 1.30 13.51 15.26
N ALA A 68 0.68 13.73 16.41
CA ALA A 68 1.30 13.64 17.73
C ALA A 68 1.36 12.20 18.25
N SER A 69 0.45 11.31 17.80
CA SER A 69 0.40 9.92 18.27
C SER A 69 -0.09 8.93 17.21
N LEU A 70 0.24 7.64 17.40
CA LEU A 70 -0.35 6.57 16.58
C LEU A 70 -1.88 6.50 16.67
N ASN A 71 -2.48 6.93 17.77
CA ASN A 71 -3.93 6.97 17.92
C ASN A 71 -4.57 7.96 16.93
N GLU A 72 -3.92 9.11 16.67
CA GLU A 72 -4.39 10.06 15.65
C GLU A 72 -4.32 9.46 14.24
N LEU A 73 -3.27 8.69 13.94
CA LEU A 73 -3.18 7.97 12.66
C LEU A 73 -4.30 6.93 12.52
N LYS A 74 -4.60 6.17 13.58
CA LYS A 74 -5.71 5.20 13.58
C LYS A 74 -7.05 5.90 13.38
N LEU A 75 -7.27 7.03 14.03
CA LEU A 75 -8.48 7.85 13.82
C LEU A 75 -8.58 8.36 12.39
N PHE A 76 -7.48 8.83 11.81
CA PHE A 76 -7.43 9.24 10.41
C PHE A 76 -7.82 8.11 9.46
N VAL A 77 -7.29 6.90 9.66
CA VAL A 77 -7.63 5.72 8.85
C VAL A 77 -9.12 5.36 8.99
N ARG A 78 -9.64 5.31 10.22
CA ARG A 78 -11.07 5.07 10.48
C ARG A 78 -11.96 6.10 9.79
N TYR A 79 -11.55 7.37 9.80
CA TYR A 79 -12.24 8.41 9.06
C TYR A 79 -12.21 8.16 7.54
N GLN A 80 -11.06 7.79 6.97
CA GLN A 80 -10.97 7.43 5.54
C GLN A 80 -11.86 6.24 5.18
N MET A 81 -12.04 5.27 6.09
CA MET A 81 -12.96 4.15 5.92
C MET A 81 -14.43 4.58 5.90
N GLY A 82 -14.81 5.62 6.65
CA GLY A 82 -16.17 6.16 6.71
C GLY A 82 -16.51 7.17 5.61
N ARG A 83 -15.52 7.69 4.89
CA ARG A 83 -15.70 8.74 3.88
C ARG A 83 -16.51 8.25 2.67
N LYS A 84 -17.37 9.11 2.10
CA LYS A 84 -18.08 8.83 0.84
C LYS A 84 -17.09 8.44 -0.27
N GLY A 85 -17.29 7.27 -0.88
CA GLY A 85 -16.40 6.70 -1.90
C GLY A 85 -15.35 5.71 -1.37
N SER A 86 -15.25 5.52 -0.04
CA SER A 86 -14.32 4.57 0.60
C SER A 86 -14.57 3.10 0.28
N GLU A 87 -15.75 2.78 -0.25
CA GLU A 87 -16.16 1.42 -0.60
C GLU A 87 -15.26 0.76 -1.66
N LYS A 88 -14.50 1.58 -2.38
CA LYS A 88 -13.55 1.16 -3.41
C LYS A 88 -12.13 0.94 -2.89
N GLY A 89 -11.85 1.17 -1.61
CA GLY A 89 -10.49 1.15 -1.07
C GLY A 89 -10.43 0.87 0.42
N TRP A 90 -10.36 1.94 1.22
CA TRP A 90 -10.15 1.87 2.67
C TRP A 90 -11.14 0.99 3.42
N LYS A 91 -12.42 0.97 3.03
CA LYS A 91 -13.43 0.11 3.67
C LYS A 91 -13.11 -1.39 3.55
N LYS A 92 -12.24 -1.78 2.62
CA LYS A 92 -11.88 -3.19 2.36
C LYS A 92 -10.56 -3.62 2.97
N VAL A 93 -9.61 -2.69 3.09
CA VAL A 93 -8.24 -3.00 3.54
C VAL A 93 -7.90 -2.32 4.87
N GLY A 94 -8.74 -1.41 5.34
CA GLY A 94 -8.50 -0.56 6.51
C GLY A 94 -8.39 -1.34 7.82
N ASP A 95 -9.23 -2.36 8.04
CA ASP A 95 -9.15 -3.19 9.25
C ASP A 95 -7.81 -3.90 9.35
N ARG A 96 -7.30 -4.42 8.23
CA ARG A 96 -5.99 -5.07 8.18
C ARG A 96 -4.85 -4.07 8.44
N PHE A 97 -4.95 -2.85 7.89
CA PHE A 97 -3.99 -1.78 8.18
C PHE A 97 -4.00 -1.39 9.66
N LEU A 98 -5.19 -1.20 10.26
CA LEU A 98 -5.35 -0.88 11.68
C LEU A 98 -4.74 -1.98 12.57
N SER A 99 -4.97 -3.25 12.24
CA SER A 99 -4.34 -4.39 12.93
C SER A 99 -2.81 -4.32 12.89
N ILE A 100 -2.22 -3.93 11.77
CA ILE A 100 -0.76 -3.77 11.67
C ILE A 100 -0.29 -2.61 12.57
N LEU A 101 -1.03 -1.50 12.62
CA LEU A 101 -0.72 -0.40 13.55
C LEU A 101 -0.82 -0.82 15.02
N ASP A 102 -1.78 -1.68 15.36
CA ASP A 102 -1.90 -2.26 16.71
C ASP A 102 -0.70 -3.18 17.02
N GLU A 103 -0.23 -3.95 16.06
CA GLU A 103 0.97 -4.78 16.22
C GLU A 103 2.24 -3.94 16.36
N ILE A 104 2.38 -2.87 15.57
CA ILE A 104 3.50 -1.92 15.65
C ILE A 104 3.54 -1.28 17.05
N GLN A 105 2.41 -0.82 17.57
CA GLN A 105 2.33 -0.18 18.89
C GLN A 105 2.70 -1.13 20.05
N LYS A 106 2.68 -2.45 19.82
CA LYS A 106 3.08 -3.46 20.81
C LYS A 106 4.57 -3.84 20.70
N LYS A 107 5.31 -3.32 19.72
CA LYS A 107 6.72 -3.64 19.57
C LYS A 107 7.52 -2.98 20.67
N ASP A 108 8.33 -3.78 21.36
CA ASP A 108 9.31 -3.24 22.29
C ASP A 108 10.45 -2.59 21.49
N LEU A 109 10.63 -1.29 21.73
CA LEU A 109 11.64 -0.45 21.08
C LEU A 109 12.87 -0.23 21.97
N GLY A 110 12.92 -0.88 23.13
CA GLY A 110 14.05 -0.81 24.06
C GLY A 110 14.21 0.57 24.70
N GLU A 111 15.40 0.83 25.23
CA GLU A 111 15.65 2.04 26.04
C GLU A 111 15.67 3.34 25.23
N ALA A 112 16.06 3.28 23.96
CA ALA A 112 16.11 4.45 23.07
C ALA A 112 14.72 5.09 22.86
N ALA A 113 13.66 4.30 22.98
CA ALA A 113 12.29 4.79 22.93
C ALA A 113 11.87 5.63 24.15
N LYS A 114 12.49 5.41 25.31
CA LYS A 114 12.13 6.09 26.57
C LYS A 114 12.58 7.56 26.60
N THR A 115 13.55 7.92 25.76
CA THR A 115 14.13 9.27 25.68
C THR A 115 13.64 10.08 24.48
N ALA A 116 12.75 9.52 23.66
CA ALA A 116 12.28 10.17 22.44
C ALA A 116 11.21 11.23 22.76
N GLU A 117 11.38 12.45 22.24
CA GLU A 117 10.38 13.53 22.35
C GLU A 117 9.08 13.20 21.60
N ARG A 118 9.16 12.29 20.62
CA ARG A 118 8.06 11.86 19.78
C ARG A 118 7.87 10.37 19.89
N ASP A 119 6.62 9.90 19.76
CA ASP A 119 6.28 8.47 19.74
C ASP A 119 7.22 7.69 18.78
N PRO A 120 8.13 6.86 19.30
CA PRO A 120 9.18 6.23 18.52
C PRO A 120 8.63 5.18 17.55
N HIS A 121 7.39 4.72 17.76
CA HIS A 121 6.72 3.82 16.83
C HIS A 121 6.37 4.49 15.49
N PHE A 122 6.36 5.83 15.40
CA PHE A 122 6.19 6.51 14.12
C PHE A 122 7.28 6.15 13.12
N GLU A 123 8.49 5.89 13.59
CA GLU A 123 9.58 5.49 12.70
C GLU A 123 9.36 4.08 12.14
N LEU A 124 8.84 3.15 12.95
CA LEU A 124 8.40 1.84 12.46
C LEU A 124 7.28 1.97 11.42
N VAL A 125 6.28 2.84 11.67
CA VAL A 125 5.19 3.07 10.70
C VAL A 125 5.72 3.68 9.40
N LYS A 126 6.62 4.67 9.46
CA LYS A 126 7.23 5.25 8.26
C LYS A 126 7.94 4.21 7.42
N ARG A 127 8.74 3.35 8.06
CA ARG A 127 9.43 2.25 7.38
C ARG A 127 8.44 1.25 6.76
N PHE A 128 7.43 0.83 7.52
CA PHE A 128 6.36 -0.01 6.99
C PHE A 128 5.70 0.60 5.74
N LEU A 129 5.36 1.88 5.77
CA LEU A 129 4.76 2.58 4.62
C LEU A 129 5.71 2.65 3.42
N LEU A 130 7.00 2.83 3.64
CA LEU A 130 8.01 2.84 2.57
C LEU A 130 8.17 1.45 1.94
N TYR A 131 8.23 0.39 2.75
CA TYR A 131 8.26 -0.98 2.23
C TYR A 131 6.98 -1.33 1.49
N TRP A 132 5.82 -0.93 2.02
CA TRP A 132 4.55 -1.13 1.35
C TRP A 132 4.52 -0.36 0.02
N LYS A 133 5.03 0.88 -0.04
CA LYS A 133 5.14 1.65 -1.28
C LYS A 133 5.96 0.91 -2.34
N TRP A 134 7.10 0.37 -1.94
CA TRP A 134 8.00 -0.34 -2.83
C TRP A 134 7.32 -1.61 -3.40
N GLU A 135 6.82 -2.48 -2.52
CA GLU A 135 6.18 -3.73 -2.94
C GLU A 135 4.92 -3.45 -3.78
N HIS A 136 4.10 -2.49 -3.37
CA HIS A 136 2.91 -2.11 -4.14
C HIS A 136 3.29 -1.63 -5.55
N THR A 137 4.37 -0.85 -5.68
CA THR A 137 4.86 -0.38 -6.99
C THR A 137 5.33 -1.56 -7.84
N TYR A 138 6.01 -2.53 -7.24
CA TYR A 138 6.44 -3.74 -7.93
C TYR A 138 5.24 -4.57 -8.44
N LEU A 139 4.27 -4.85 -7.57
CA LEU A 139 3.08 -5.65 -7.90
C LEU A 139 2.15 -4.98 -8.93
N THR A 140 2.08 -3.66 -8.95
CA THR A 140 1.23 -2.92 -9.90
C THR A 140 1.97 -2.51 -11.17
N GLY A 141 3.30 -2.35 -11.11
CA GLY A 141 4.16 -2.04 -12.25
C GLY A 141 4.44 -3.25 -13.16
N ASN A 142 4.65 -4.45 -12.59
CA ASN A 142 4.96 -5.64 -13.37
C ASN A 142 3.78 -6.18 -14.20
N GLU A 143 2.54 -5.89 -13.81
CA GLU A 143 1.36 -6.33 -14.59
C GLU A 143 1.08 -5.46 -15.82
N SER A 144 1.81 -4.34 -15.98
CA SER A 144 1.77 -3.55 -17.21
C SER A 144 2.77 -4.04 -18.27
N GLY A 145 3.52 -5.11 -17.98
CA GLY A 145 4.52 -5.72 -18.85
C GLY A 145 4.08 -7.05 -19.43
N ASP A 146 3.07 -7.07 -20.30
CA ASP A 146 2.86 -8.20 -21.20
C ASP A 146 2.39 -7.71 -22.58
N GLY A 147 3.11 -8.12 -23.64
CA GLY A 147 2.64 -8.04 -25.03
C GLY A 147 3.25 -7.04 -26.02
N ARG A 148 4.53 -6.64 -25.91
CA ARG A 148 5.29 -6.16 -27.09
C ARG A 148 6.53 -7.01 -27.35
N THR A 149 6.30 -8.30 -27.58
CA THR A 149 7.16 -9.09 -28.46
C THR A 149 6.96 -8.54 -29.87
N GLN A 150 7.78 -7.58 -30.28
CA GLN A 150 7.86 -7.15 -31.67
C GLN A 150 8.96 -7.98 -32.33
N ASP A 151 8.66 -9.28 -32.52
CA ASP A 151 9.42 -10.13 -33.43
C ASP A 151 8.46 -10.71 -34.47
N ASN A 152 8.46 -10.08 -35.66
CA ASN A 152 8.52 -10.76 -36.95
C ASN A 152 8.64 -9.70 -38.06
N ASN A 153 9.81 -9.48 -38.65
CA ASN A 153 10.42 -10.23 -39.76
C ASN A 153 9.76 -9.97 -41.15
N ARG A 154 10.58 -9.37 -42.04
CA ARG A 154 10.71 -9.64 -43.49
C ARG A 154 9.48 -9.59 -44.41
N LYS A 155 9.41 -8.51 -45.21
CA LYS A 155 9.43 -8.50 -46.69
C LYS A 155 10.10 -7.16 -47.08
N GLY A 156 11.20 -7.04 -47.82
CA GLY A 156 11.68 -7.86 -48.92
C GLY A 156 10.86 -7.53 -50.18
N GLY A 157 11.32 -6.61 -51.02
CA GLY A 157 10.72 -6.39 -52.34
C GLY A 157 11.00 -5.03 -52.97
N ALA A 158 11.96 -5.03 -53.88
CA ALA A 158 12.30 -3.96 -54.81
C ALA A 158 11.09 -3.30 -55.50
N ARG A 159 11.22 -1.99 -55.74
CA ARG A 159 11.19 -1.37 -57.08
C ARG A 159 11.71 0.06 -57.00
#